data_AF-A0A9N8L0E2-F1
#
_entry.id   AF-A0A9N8L0E2-F1
#
_cell.length_a   1.000
_cell.length_b   1.000
_cell.length_c   1.000
_cell.angle_alpha   90.00
_cell.angle_beta   90.00
_cell.angle_gamma   90.00
#
_symmetry.space_group_name_H-M   'P 1'
#
loop_
_entity.id
_entity.type
_entity.pdbx_description
1 polymer ?
#
loop_
_entity_poly.entity_id
_entity_poly.type
_entity_poly.pdbx_seq_one_letter_code
_entity_poly.pdbx_strand_id
1 'polypeptide(L)'
;MTTPAKLYGRELSTYDEVDVDELLAKLSQEELTMLAKEVDPDDNFLPPSQRNNYDCEKDPTGPLNRKKLIEHINKQALETPDRPEVKPYVAGVVRGKKWIPPPQPEKLRDADEQISIDLGDEYEQALTTASQEEIIDLAAILGFHSMMNQDQYHASLLNKGQPVGLGWDGITKATKPKVYPMDPPNDTDPDDTITRVQQNDQKLTDLNWNNIKNISDEKFEKLFEALKGNTQLEVLSLVNVGLNDRTAALLSEALQSNSGLRVVNVETNFISPAGVLQLVRALLHTNTVEEFRASNQRSQVLGNKIEMEITSLVEQNPTLLRLGLHLEYSDARHRVASHLQRNIDRIRKDLTLRLQFRFFNNLAKGARSQ
;
A
#
# COMPACT_ATOMS: atom_id res chain seq x y z
N MET A 1 45.36 -3.84 -2.26
CA MET A 1 45.68 -4.76 -1.15
C MET A 1 45.25 -4.09 0.13
N THR A 2 44.09 -4.48 0.66
CA THR A 2 43.54 -3.96 1.91
C THR A 2 44.32 -4.55 3.08
N THR A 3 44.88 -3.70 3.93
CA THR A 3 45.53 -4.08 5.18
C THR A 3 44.55 -4.89 6.03
N PRO A 4 44.91 -6.08 6.54
CA PRO A 4 44.03 -6.85 7.41
C PRO A 4 43.73 -6.04 8.67
N ALA A 5 42.45 -6.01 9.07
CA ALA A 5 42.01 -5.31 10.27
C ALA A 5 42.72 -5.91 11.48
N LYS A 6 43.43 -5.07 12.24
CA LYS A 6 44.08 -5.47 13.49
C LYS A 6 43.15 -5.12 14.65
N LEU A 7 42.80 -6.11 15.47
CA LEU A 7 42.07 -5.90 16.71
C LEU A 7 43.08 -5.90 17.86
N TYR A 8 43.11 -4.83 18.67
CA TYR A 8 44.10 -4.64 19.74
C TYR A 8 45.57 -4.89 19.33
N GLY A 9 45.93 -4.51 18.10
CA GLY A 9 47.30 -4.62 17.59
C GLY A 9 47.72 -6.02 17.13
N ARG A 10 46.85 -7.02 17.20
CA ARG A 10 47.09 -8.38 16.69
C ARG A 10 46.25 -8.66 15.43
N GLU A 11 46.71 -9.58 14.59
CA GLU A 11 45.96 -9.98 13.39
C GLU A 11 44.78 -10.87 13.75
N LEU A 12 43.64 -10.69 13.07
CA LEU A 12 42.37 -11.34 13.41
C LEU A 12 42.47 -12.88 13.47
N SER A 13 43.31 -13.48 12.62
CA SER A 13 43.58 -14.93 12.57
C SER A 13 44.17 -15.51 13.86
N THR A 14 44.81 -14.70 14.71
CA THR A 14 45.32 -15.17 16.01
C THR A 14 44.23 -15.37 17.06
N TYR A 15 43.00 -14.93 16.80
CA TYR A 15 41.85 -15.14 17.69
C TYR A 15 41.01 -16.35 17.30
N ASP A 16 41.17 -16.89 16.08
CA ASP A 16 40.43 -18.06 15.58
C ASP A 16 40.84 -19.37 16.28
N GLU A 17 42.05 -19.42 16.87
CA GLU A 17 42.62 -20.60 17.54
C GLU A 17 42.53 -20.54 19.08
N VAL A 18 41.86 -19.53 19.64
CA VAL A 18 41.79 -19.35 21.09
C VAL A 18 40.68 -20.23 21.67
N ASP A 19 41.05 -21.14 22.57
CA ASP A 19 40.09 -22.01 23.26
C ASP A 19 39.23 -21.17 24.23
N VAL A 20 37.97 -20.97 23.81
CA VAL A 20 36.98 -20.16 24.54
C VAL A 20 36.65 -20.79 25.89
N ASP A 21 36.68 -22.13 26.00
CA ASP A 21 36.34 -22.84 27.23
C ASP A 21 37.44 -22.65 28.30
N GLU A 22 38.71 -22.60 27.89
CA GLU A 22 39.84 -22.33 28.79
C GLU A 22 39.83 -20.89 29.32
N LEU A 23 39.36 -19.93 28.51
CA LEU A 23 39.19 -18.54 28.92
C LEU A 23 38.02 -18.38 29.91
N LEU A 24 36.88 -19.02 29.64
CA LEU A 24 35.72 -19.00 30.53
C LEU A 24 36.03 -19.65 31.88
N ALA A 25 36.86 -20.70 31.92
CA ALA A 25 37.28 -21.36 33.15
C ALA A 25 38.19 -20.50 34.05
N LYS A 26 38.86 -19.47 33.50
CA LYS A 26 39.74 -18.55 34.25
C LYS A 26 39.01 -17.34 34.83
N LEU A 27 37.77 -17.09 34.40
CA LEU A 27 36.96 -15.96 34.87
C LEU A 27 36.31 -16.27 36.23
N SER A 28 36.29 -15.27 37.10
CA SER A 28 35.54 -15.36 38.36
C SER A 28 34.02 -15.35 38.10
N GLN A 29 33.25 -15.82 39.08
CA GLN A 29 31.78 -15.86 38.96
C GLN A 29 31.16 -14.48 38.74
N GLU A 30 31.77 -13.43 39.30
CA GLU A 30 31.34 -12.04 39.10
C GLU A 30 31.63 -11.55 37.67
N GLU A 31 32.81 -11.88 37.12
CA GLU A 31 33.17 -11.53 35.75
C GLU A 31 32.33 -12.29 34.72
N LEU A 32 32.02 -13.56 34.98
CA LEU A 32 31.08 -14.35 34.17
C LEU A 32 29.67 -13.72 34.14
N THR A 33 29.20 -13.20 35.28
CA THR A 33 27.90 -12.51 35.33
C THR A 33 27.91 -11.15 34.64
N MET A 34 29.04 -10.43 34.63
CA MET A 34 29.18 -9.19 33.86
C MET A 34 29.25 -9.48 32.35
N LEU A 35 30.00 -10.50 31.94
CA LEU A 35 30.11 -10.91 30.54
C LEU A 35 28.75 -11.36 29.98
N ALA A 36 27.97 -12.11 30.77
CA ALA A 36 26.62 -12.52 30.42
C ALA A 36 25.62 -11.35 30.28
N LYS A 37 25.95 -10.18 30.84
CA LYS A 37 25.16 -8.94 30.70
C LYS A 37 25.61 -8.09 29.50
N GLU A 38 26.69 -8.40 28.80
CA GLU A 38 27.10 -7.67 27.59
C GLU A 38 26.63 -8.40 26.33
N VAL A 39 25.30 -8.44 26.15
CA VAL A 39 24.67 -9.03 24.97
C VAL A 39 24.39 -7.95 23.93
N ASP A 40 24.70 -8.25 22.66
CA ASP A 40 24.38 -7.38 21.53
C ASP A 40 22.84 -7.29 21.37
N PRO A 41 22.24 -6.09 21.53
CA PRO A 41 20.79 -5.92 21.42
C PRO A 41 20.24 -6.29 20.03
N ASP A 42 21.10 -6.35 19.01
CA ASP A 42 20.74 -6.67 17.63
C ASP A 42 21.00 -8.15 17.24
N ASP A 43 21.43 -9.02 18.18
CA ASP A 43 21.68 -10.44 17.89
C ASP A 43 20.36 -11.21 17.65
N ASN A 44 20.13 -11.57 16.38
CA ASN A 44 18.93 -12.27 15.95
C ASN A 44 18.80 -13.72 16.43
N PHE A 45 19.87 -14.34 16.93
CA PHE A 45 19.85 -15.73 17.42
C PHE A 45 19.42 -15.86 18.88
N LEU A 46 19.41 -14.75 19.64
CA LEU A 46 18.89 -14.72 21.00
C LEU A 46 17.42 -14.29 21.03
N PRO A 47 16.57 -14.86 21.91
CA PRO A 47 15.19 -14.41 22.07
C PRO A 47 15.15 -12.94 22.56
N PRO A 48 14.15 -12.13 22.16
CA PRO A 48 14.11 -10.69 22.48
C PRO A 48 14.21 -10.34 23.96
N SER A 49 13.76 -11.23 24.85
CA SER A 49 13.86 -11.06 26.30
C SER A 49 15.29 -11.15 26.84
N GLN A 50 16.22 -11.71 26.08
CA GLN A 50 17.63 -11.91 26.45
C GLN A 50 18.57 -10.92 25.74
N ARG A 51 18.03 -10.04 24.88
CA ARG A 51 18.78 -8.97 24.19
C ARG A 51 18.85 -7.66 24.99
N ASN A 52 18.48 -7.72 26.27
CA ASN A 52 18.44 -6.54 27.14
C ASN A 52 19.15 -6.86 28.45
N ASN A 53 20.03 -5.95 28.87
CA ASN A 53 20.84 -6.07 30.08
C ASN A 53 20.03 -5.82 31.36
N TYR A 54 18.78 -5.38 31.23
CA TYR A 54 17.88 -5.09 32.34
C TYR A 54 17.08 -6.33 32.75
N ASP A 55 17.41 -6.87 33.93
CA ASP A 55 16.59 -7.84 34.64
C ASP A 55 15.76 -7.14 35.72
N CYS A 56 14.44 -7.29 35.66
CA CYS A 56 13.53 -6.72 36.66
C CYS A 56 13.48 -7.63 37.89
N GLU A 57 14.15 -7.26 38.97
CA GLU A 57 14.14 -7.99 40.25
C GLU A 57 12.81 -7.88 41.04
N LYS A 58 11.86 -7.09 40.54
CA LYS A 58 10.57 -6.86 41.22
C LYS A 58 9.57 -7.95 40.90
N ASP A 59 8.97 -8.52 41.94
CA ASP A 59 7.86 -9.46 41.80
C ASP A 59 6.68 -8.86 41.01
N PRO A 60 5.94 -9.67 40.22
CA PRO A 60 4.78 -9.22 39.47
C PRO A 60 3.73 -8.58 40.38
N THR A 61 3.47 -7.29 40.21
CA THR A 61 2.54 -6.50 41.06
C THR A 61 1.07 -6.62 40.63
N GLY A 62 0.73 -7.61 39.81
CA GLY A 62 -0.63 -7.88 39.32
C GLY A 62 -0.98 -7.14 38.01
N PRO A 63 -2.26 -7.18 37.57
CA PRO A 63 -2.69 -6.59 36.30
C PRO A 63 -2.58 -5.06 36.29
N LEU A 64 -2.14 -4.51 35.15
CA LEU A 64 -1.86 -3.09 34.95
C LEU A 64 -3.07 -2.19 35.26
N ASN A 65 -2.96 -1.38 36.32
CA ASN A 65 -3.96 -0.36 36.64
C ASN A 65 -3.57 0.99 36.04
N ARG A 66 -4.08 1.26 34.83
CA ARG A 66 -3.76 2.45 34.03
C ARG A 66 -4.01 3.78 34.76
N LYS A 67 -5.03 3.87 35.62
CA LYS A 67 -5.34 5.10 36.37
C LYS A 67 -4.25 5.43 37.39
N LYS A 68 -3.82 4.43 38.17
CA LYS A 68 -2.74 4.59 39.16
C LYS A 68 -1.41 4.95 38.52
N LEU A 69 -1.10 4.39 37.34
CA LEU A 69 0.12 4.72 36.61
C LEU A 69 0.14 6.19 36.19
N ILE A 70 -0.97 6.69 35.63
CA ILE A 70 -1.09 8.09 35.21
C ILE A 70 -0.97 9.04 36.40
N GLU A 71 -1.63 8.74 37.52
CA GLU A 71 -1.50 9.52 38.75
C GLU A 71 -0.07 9.53 39.29
N HIS A 72 0.62 8.39 39.26
CA HIS A 72 2.02 8.30 39.69
C HIS A 72 2.96 9.13 38.80
N ILE A 73 2.80 9.05 37.47
CA ILE A 73 3.62 9.82 36.52
C ILE A 73 3.37 11.33 36.70
N ASN A 74 2.11 11.74 36.84
CA ASN A 74 1.77 13.15 37.07
C ASN A 74 2.35 13.66 38.39
N LYS A 75 2.30 12.83 39.44
CA LYS A 75 2.89 13.15 40.74
C LYS A 75 4.41 13.29 40.63
N GLN A 76 5.09 12.36 39.95
CA GLN A 76 6.54 12.44 39.70
C GLN A 76 6.92 13.70 38.90
N ALA A 77 6.14 14.06 37.89
CA ALA A 77 6.39 15.25 37.09
C ALA A 77 6.24 16.54 37.89
N LEU A 78 5.27 16.61 38.81
CA LEU A 78 5.06 17.75 39.71
C LEU A 78 6.13 17.85 40.81
N GLU A 79 6.63 16.70 41.29
CA GLU A 79 7.60 16.64 42.39
C GLU A 79 9.05 16.75 41.92
N THR A 80 9.34 16.45 40.65
CA THR A 80 10.69 16.57 40.09
C THR A 80 10.97 18.04 39.77
N PRO A 81 11.91 18.71 40.45
CA PRO A 81 12.22 20.10 40.17
C PRO A 81 12.85 20.25 38.78
N ASP A 82 12.45 21.31 38.06
CA ASP A 82 13.05 21.66 36.78
C ASP A 82 14.55 21.91 36.96
N ARG A 83 15.35 21.32 36.07
CA ARG A 83 16.79 21.54 36.08
C ARG A 83 17.07 23.01 35.74
N PRO A 84 17.85 23.74 36.54
CA PRO A 84 18.14 25.13 36.26
C PRO A 84 18.92 25.24 34.95
N GLU A 85 18.38 26.01 34.00
CA GLU A 85 19.07 26.32 32.76
C GLU A 85 20.33 27.15 33.07
N VAL A 86 21.51 26.58 32.82
CA VAL A 86 22.80 27.25 33.04
C VAL A 86 22.91 28.55 32.23
N LYS A 87 22.14 28.68 31.13
CA LYS A 87 22.03 29.89 30.30
C LYS A 87 20.58 30.05 29.82
N PRO A 88 19.79 30.94 30.45
CA PRO A 88 18.42 31.21 30.03
C PRO A 88 18.38 31.72 28.58
N TYR A 89 17.43 31.22 27.82
CA TYR A 89 17.16 31.72 26.46
C TYR A 89 16.69 33.18 26.54
N VAL A 90 17.32 34.05 25.74
CA VAL A 90 16.91 35.45 25.56
C VAL A 90 16.57 35.63 24.09
N ALA A 91 15.30 35.92 23.80
CA ALA A 91 14.82 36.13 22.44
C ALA A 91 15.65 37.23 21.75
N GLY A 92 16.17 36.92 20.55
CA GLY A 92 16.98 37.84 19.75
C GLY A 92 18.49 37.83 20.02
N VAL A 93 18.98 37.07 21.01
CA VAL A 93 20.42 36.98 21.30
C VAL A 93 21.02 35.72 20.67
N VAL A 94 21.71 35.86 19.54
CA VAL A 94 22.51 34.78 18.94
C VAL A 94 23.80 34.64 19.76
N ARG A 95 23.89 33.59 20.58
CA ARG A 95 25.10 33.28 21.35
C ARG A 95 25.96 32.26 20.60
N GLY A 96 27.05 32.73 19.98
CA GLY A 96 28.00 31.92 19.21
C GLY A 96 28.64 32.74 18.09
N LYS A 97 29.73 32.24 17.49
CA LYS A 97 30.25 32.83 16.25
C LYS A 97 29.24 32.57 15.14
N LYS A 98 28.77 33.63 14.47
CA LYS A 98 27.97 33.49 13.25
C LYS A 98 28.80 32.66 12.28
N TRP A 99 28.28 31.51 11.87
CA TRP A 99 28.96 30.64 10.93
C TRP A 99 29.21 31.41 9.63
N ILE A 100 30.47 31.46 9.21
CA ILE A 100 30.87 32.06 7.94
C ILE A 100 31.17 30.88 7.01
N PRO A 101 30.48 30.75 5.87
CA PRO A 101 30.78 29.69 4.92
C PRO A 101 32.25 29.79 4.49
N PRO A 102 32.97 28.66 4.40
CA PRO A 102 34.29 28.65 3.80
C PRO A 102 34.22 29.16 2.34
N PRO A 103 35.25 29.87 1.86
CA PRO A 103 35.31 30.29 0.47
C PRO A 103 35.22 29.06 -0.44
N GLN A 104 34.41 29.16 -1.50
CA GLN A 104 34.25 28.07 -2.46
C GLN A 104 35.62 27.69 -3.08
N PRO A 105 35.87 26.39 -3.29
CA PRO A 105 37.13 25.92 -3.88
C PRO A 105 37.30 26.47 -5.31
N GLU A 106 38.53 26.82 -5.70
CA GLU A 106 38.85 27.42 -7.02
C GLU A 106 38.29 26.63 -8.21
N LYS A 107 38.21 25.30 -8.10
CA LYS A 107 37.61 24.43 -9.13
C LYS A 107 36.13 24.71 -9.42
N LEU A 108 35.36 25.22 -8.46
CA LEU A 108 33.99 25.66 -8.70
C LEU A 108 33.94 27.06 -9.34
N ARG A 109 34.90 27.94 -9.02
CA ARG A 109 35.00 29.27 -9.66
C ARG A 109 35.36 29.15 -11.14
N ASP A 110 36.30 28.27 -11.46
CA ASP A 110 36.68 27.99 -12.85
C ASP A 110 35.52 27.37 -13.66
N ALA A 111 34.67 26.58 -13.00
CA ALA A 111 33.47 26.00 -13.61
C ALA A 111 32.37 27.06 -13.83
N ASP A 112 32.17 27.99 -12.89
CA ASP A 112 31.22 29.10 -13.04
C ASP A 112 31.67 30.09 -14.15
N GLU A 113 32.96 30.38 -14.28
CA GLU A 113 33.50 31.22 -15.36
C GLU A 113 33.37 30.58 -16.75
N GLN A 114 33.46 29.24 -16.83
CA GLN A 114 33.26 28.47 -18.07
C GLN A 114 31.80 28.36 -18.53
N ILE A 115 30.82 28.71 -17.68
CA ILE A 115 29.39 28.73 -18.02
C ILE A 115 28.94 30.16 -18.37
N SER A 116 29.84 31.01 -18.87
CA SER A 116 29.43 32.22 -19.58
C SER A 116 28.88 31.83 -20.96
N ILE A 117 27.60 31.44 -20.99
CA ILE A 117 26.87 31.23 -22.24
C ILE A 117 26.69 32.62 -22.86
N ASP A 118 27.52 32.96 -23.86
CA ASP A 118 27.36 34.17 -24.67
C ASP A 118 26.05 34.06 -25.46
N LEU A 119 24.98 34.59 -24.87
CA LEU A 119 23.64 34.55 -25.42
C LEU A 119 23.42 35.67 -26.45
N GLY A 120 24.40 36.53 -26.70
CA GLY A 120 24.24 37.72 -27.53
C GLY A 120 23.37 38.79 -26.85
N ASP A 121 23.71 40.06 -27.08
CA ASP A 121 23.14 41.22 -26.40
C ASP A 121 21.60 41.29 -26.45
N GLU A 122 20.98 40.76 -27.51
CA GLU A 122 19.53 40.77 -27.70
C GLU A 122 18.79 39.84 -26.72
N TYR A 123 19.33 38.65 -26.46
CA TYR A 123 18.69 37.68 -25.55
C TYR A 123 18.95 38.04 -24.08
N GLU A 124 20.11 38.60 -23.76
CA GLU A 124 20.38 39.13 -22.42
C GLU A 124 19.44 40.29 -22.07
N GLN A 125 19.21 41.20 -23.02
CA GLN A 125 18.22 42.28 -22.85
C GLN A 125 16.79 41.74 -22.71
N ALA A 126 16.43 40.71 -23.47
CA ALA A 126 15.11 40.07 -23.35
C ALA A 126 14.91 39.41 -21.98
N LEU A 127 15.91 38.68 -21.48
CA LEU A 127 15.85 38.00 -20.17
C LEU A 127 15.85 38.98 -18.99
N THR A 128 16.57 40.10 -19.11
CA THR A 128 16.61 41.14 -18.06
C THR A 128 15.35 42.00 -18.02
N THR A 129 14.63 42.11 -19.14
CA THR A 129 13.38 42.88 -19.23
C THR A 129 12.14 42.01 -18.94
N ALA A 130 12.24 40.69 -19.08
CA ALA A 130 11.14 39.75 -18.86
C ALA A 130 10.65 39.75 -17.41
N SER A 131 9.34 39.62 -17.23
CA SER A 131 8.73 39.45 -15.92
C SER A 131 9.03 38.06 -15.35
N GLN A 132 8.97 37.94 -14.02
CA GLN A 132 9.23 36.66 -13.35
C GLN A 132 8.27 35.55 -13.79
N GLU A 133 7.02 35.90 -14.14
CA GLU A 133 6.02 34.95 -14.62
C GLU A 133 6.41 34.39 -16.00
N GLU A 134 6.84 35.25 -16.92
CA GLU A 134 7.29 34.86 -18.26
C GLU A 134 8.55 33.98 -18.21
N ILE A 135 9.47 34.27 -17.28
CA ILE A 135 10.67 33.45 -17.07
C ILE A 135 10.28 32.06 -16.53
N ILE A 136 9.30 31.97 -15.62
CA ILE A 136 8.81 30.69 -15.10
C ILE A 136 8.10 29.89 -16.22
N ASP A 137 7.28 30.54 -17.04
CA ASP A 137 6.61 29.85 -18.15
C ASP A 137 7.61 29.35 -19.21
N LEU A 138 8.63 30.17 -19.52
CA LEU A 138 9.70 29.79 -20.44
C LEU A 138 10.51 28.60 -19.91
N ALA A 139 10.85 28.60 -18.63
CA ALA A 139 11.58 27.49 -18.03
C ALA A 139 10.72 26.22 -17.87
N ALA A 140 9.38 26.34 -17.75
CA ALA A 140 8.47 25.19 -17.85
C ALA A 140 8.45 24.60 -19.27
N ILE A 141 8.43 25.44 -20.32
CA ILE A 141 8.51 25.01 -21.73
C ILE A 141 9.85 24.32 -22.03
N LEU A 142 10.94 24.85 -21.49
CA LEU A 142 12.30 24.28 -21.64
C LEU A 142 12.54 23.03 -20.78
N GLY A 143 11.59 22.67 -19.90
CA GLY A 143 11.67 21.46 -19.08
C GLY A 143 12.54 21.58 -17.82
N PHE A 144 12.80 22.79 -17.32
CA PHE A 144 13.52 23.04 -16.06
C PHE A 144 12.65 22.78 -14.82
N HIS A 145 12.01 21.61 -14.75
CA HIS A 145 11.09 21.25 -13.66
C HIS A 145 11.77 21.20 -12.28
N SER A 146 13.09 20.91 -12.24
CA SER A 146 13.86 20.80 -10.99
C SER A 146 14.09 22.14 -10.28
N MET A 147 13.88 23.25 -10.98
CA MET A 147 14.10 24.60 -10.46
C MET A 147 12.79 25.28 -10.04
N MET A 148 11.66 24.57 -10.09
CA MET A 148 10.32 25.12 -9.85
C MET A 148 9.52 24.30 -8.86
N ASN A 149 8.54 24.94 -8.21
CA ASN A 149 7.55 24.23 -7.42
C ASN A 149 6.53 23.50 -8.32
N GLN A 150 6.00 22.37 -7.85
CA GLN A 150 5.00 21.58 -8.58
C GLN A 150 3.77 22.40 -8.96
N ASP A 151 3.33 23.32 -8.09
CA ASP A 151 2.20 24.19 -8.36
C ASP A 151 2.49 25.23 -9.45
N GLN A 152 3.70 25.79 -9.51
CA GLN A 152 4.12 26.74 -10.57
C GLN A 152 4.22 26.01 -11.91
N TYR A 153 4.85 24.84 -11.93
CA TYR A 153 4.99 24.01 -13.12
C TYR A 153 3.61 23.59 -13.69
N HIS A 154 2.70 23.15 -12.84
CA HIS A 154 1.33 22.82 -13.25
C HIS A 154 0.53 24.07 -13.68
N ALA A 155 0.74 25.23 -13.06
CA ALA A 155 0.08 26.48 -13.45
C ALA A 155 0.50 26.93 -14.85
N SER A 156 1.79 26.86 -15.19
CA SER A 156 2.33 27.13 -16.53
C SER A 156 1.76 26.17 -17.57
N LEU A 157 1.76 24.85 -17.30
CA LEU A 157 1.20 23.86 -18.23
C LEU A 157 -0.29 24.05 -18.52
N LEU A 158 -1.04 24.56 -17.53
CA LEU A 158 -2.49 24.73 -17.62
C LEU A 158 -2.91 26.16 -18.01
N ASN A 159 -1.98 27.07 -18.29
CA ASN A 159 -2.24 28.50 -18.55
C ASN A 159 -3.15 29.16 -17.49
N LYS A 160 -2.99 28.79 -16.21
CA LYS A 160 -3.87 29.25 -15.12
C LYS A 160 -3.37 30.52 -14.42
N GLY A 161 -2.28 31.12 -14.91
CA GLY A 161 -1.59 32.25 -14.26
C GLY A 161 -0.80 31.80 -13.03
N GLN A 162 0.32 32.47 -12.76
CA GLN A 162 1.18 32.09 -11.63
C GLN A 162 0.51 32.42 -10.29
N PRO A 163 0.59 31.53 -9.28
CA PRO A 163 0.02 31.78 -7.97
C PRO A 163 0.72 32.95 -7.26
N VAL A 164 -0.05 33.97 -6.86
CA VAL A 164 0.44 35.20 -6.22
C VAL A 164 1.21 34.88 -4.93
N GLY A 165 2.46 35.32 -4.83
CA GLY A 165 3.32 35.13 -3.65
C GLY A 165 4.16 33.85 -3.66
N LEU A 166 4.07 33.02 -4.70
CA LEU A 166 5.04 31.97 -4.98
C LEU A 166 6.02 32.50 -6.05
N GLY A 167 7.05 33.21 -5.61
CA GLY A 167 8.18 33.53 -6.47
C GLY A 167 9.23 32.42 -6.50
N TRP A 168 10.38 32.68 -7.10
CA TRP A 168 11.60 31.85 -6.94
C TRP A 168 12.01 31.69 -5.46
N ASP A 169 11.68 32.70 -4.64
CA ASP A 169 11.88 32.73 -3.18
C ASP A 169 10.61 32.30 -2.39
N GLY A 170 9.63 31.71 -3.08
CA GLY A 170 8.35 31.32 -2.50
C GLY A 170 8.46 30.09 -1.59
N ILE A 171 8.07 30.22 -0.33
CA ILE A 171 8.00 29.09 0.61
C ILE A 171 6.86 28.15 0.20
N THR A 172 7.20 26.93 -0.24
CA THR A 172 6.23 25.87 -0.55
C THR A 172 5.49 25.46 0.72
N LYS A 173 4.16 25.62 0.71
CA LYS A 173 3.30 25.20 1.82
C LYS A 173 2.73 23.82 1.53
N ALA A 174 2.52 23.01 2.56
CA ALA A 174 1.81 21.75 2.42
C ALA A 174 0.38 21.99 1.91
N THR A 175 -0.06 21.16 0.96
CA THR A 175 -1.44 21.17 0.44
C THR A 175 -2.41 21.00 1.60
N LYS A 176 -3.35 21.94 1.77
CA LYS A 176 -4.40 21.80 2.78
C LYS A 176 -5.23 20.55 2.44
N PRO A 177 -5.48 19.63 3.40
CA PRO A 177 -6.31 18.47 3.14
C PRO A 177 -7.70 18.93 2.70
N LYS A 178 -8.12 18.47 1.52
CA LYS A 178 -9.49 18.70 1.03
C LYS A 178 -10.42 17.84 1.88
N VAL A 179 -11.28 18.47 2.67
CA VAL A 179 -12.35 17.77 3.38
C VAL A 179 -13.45 17.49 2.36
N TYR A 180 -13.62 16.22 2.01
CA TYR A 180 -14.73 15.79 1.16
C TYR A 180 -15.96 15.54 2.06
N PRO A 181 -17.16 15.95 1.63
CA PRO A 181 -18.38 15.56 2.32
C PRO A 181 -18.52 14.04 2.29
N MET A 182 -19.13 13.46 3.33
CA MET A 182 -19.46 12.04 3.33
C MET A 182 -20.54 11.78 2.28
N ASP A 183 -20.36 10.76 1.44
CA ASP A 183 -21.38 10.31 0.52
C ASP A 183 -22.65 9.88 1.28
N PRO A 184 -23.84 10.05 0.68
CA PRO A 184 -25.07 9.58 1.30
C PRO A 184 -25.02 8.06 1.54
N PRO A 185 -25.66 7.57 2.62
CA PRO A 185 -25.74 6.13 2.88
C PRO A 185 -26.52 5.42 1.76
N ASN A 186 -26.17 4.16 1.50
CA ASN A 186 -26.89 3.29 0.57
C ASN A 186 -28.31 3.05 1.10
N ASP A 187 -29.32 3.39 0.29
CA ASP A 187 -30.75 3.32 0.59
C ASP A 187 -31.43 2.07 0.02
N THR A 188 -30.66 1.15 -0.57
CA THR A 188 -31.17 -0.12 -1.10
C THR A 188 -31.82 -0.96 0.00
N ASP A 189 -33.06 -1.39 -0.20
CA ASP A 189 -33.78 -2.25 0.74
C ASP A 189 -33.40 -3.74 0.54
N PRO A 190 -32.79 -4.40 1.54
CA PRO A 190 -32.46 -5.81 1.47
C PRO A 190 -33.68 -6.73 1.29
N ASP A 191 -34.83 -6.41 1.88
CA ASP A 191 -36.00 -7.30 1.83
C ASP A 191 -36.65 -7.30 0.45
N ASP A 192 -36.79 -6.11 -0.17
CA ASP A 192 -37.27 -5.98 -1.54
C ASP A 192 -36.30 -6.61 -2.55
N THR A 193 -34.99 -6.36 -2.41
CA THR A 193 -33.99 -6.95 -3.32
C THR A 193 -33.91 -8.47 -3.22
N ILE A 194 -33.99 -9.07 -2.02
CA ILE A 194 -34.13 -10.53 -1.87
C ILE A 194 -35.35 -11.04 -2.64
N THR A 195 -36.50 -10.39 -2.47
CA THR A 195 -37.75 -10.80 -3.13
C THR A 195 -37.62 -10.76 -4.66
N ARG A 196 -36.97 -9.73 -5.21
CA ARG A 196 -36.73 -9.60 -6.65
C ARG A 196 -35.75 -10.64 -7.19
N VAL A 197 -34.69 -10.97 -6.43
CA VAL A 197 -33.77 -12.06 -6.78
C VAL A 197 -34.50 -13.40 -6.80
N GLN A 198 -35.37 -13.66 -5.81
CA GLN A 198 -36.19 -14.88 -5.76
C GLN A 198 -37.16 -14.98 -6.94
N GLN A 199 -37.74 -13.86 -7.38
CA GLN A 199 -38.64 -13.79 -8.53
C GLN A 199 -37.92 -13.81 -9.89
N ASN A 200 -36.58 -13.83 -9.89
CA ASN A 200 -35.75 -13.78 -11.10
C ASN A 200 -36.10 -12.58 -12.00
N ASP A 201 -36.23 -11.39 -11.39
CA ASP A 201 -36.58 -10.15 -12.09
C ASP A 201 -35.53 -9.79 -13.17
N GLN A 202 -35.97 -9.67 -14.42
CA GLN A 202 -35.12 -9.31 -15.57
C GLN A 202 -34.55 -7.89 -15.47
N LYS A 203 -35.14 -7.02 -14.66
CA LYS A 203 -34.65 -5.65 -14.47
C LYS A 203 -33.52 -5.57 -13.45
N LEU A 204 -33.37 -6.57 -12.59
CA LEU A 204 -32.36 -6.57 -11.53
C LEU A 204 -31.10 -7.29 -12.00
N THR A 205 -30.23 -6.55 -12.70
CA THR A 205 -28.93 -7.06 -13.18
C THR A 205 -27.77 -6.72 -12.25
N ASP A 206 -27.91 -5.66 -11.44
CA ASP A 206 -26.91 -5.18 -10.49
C ASP A 206 -27.55 -5.04 -9.10
N LEU A 207 -26.99 -5.77 -8.12
CA LEU A 207 -27.38 -5.72 -6.73
C LEU A 207 -26.21 -5.23 -5.89
N ASN A 208 -26.42 -4.09 -5.23
CA ASN A 208 -25.42 -3.41 -4.43
C ASN A 208 -25.91 -3.22 -2.98
N TRP A 209 -25.35 -4.00 -2.06
CA TRP A 209 -25.56 -3.83 -0.62
C TRP A 209 -24.39 -3.15 0.09
N ASN A 210 -23.49 -2.49 -0.64
CA ASN A 210 -22.29 -1.91 -0.08
C ASN A 210 -22.61 -0.94 1.05
N ASN A 211 -21.85 -1.04 2.14
CA ASN A 211 -21.93 -0.17 3.32
C ASN A 211 -23.29 -0.14 4.05
N ILE A 212 -24.22 -1.04 3.72
CA ILE A 212 -25.45 -1.21 4.48
C ILE A 212 -25.08 -1.89 5.81
N LYS A 213 -25.35 -1.18 6.91
CA LYS A 213 -25.04 -1.65 8.26
C LYS A 213 -26.16 -2.56 8.77
N ASN A 214 -25.79 -3.51 9.63
CA ASN A 214 -26.73 -4.35 10.39
C ASN A 214 -27.65 -5.25 9.53
N ILE A 215 -27.16 -5.76 8.40
CA ILE A 215 -27.85 -6.84 7.68
C ILE A 215 -27.81 -8.09 8.57
N SER A 216 -28.98 -8.71 8.82
CA SER A 216 -29.04 -9.95 9.59
C SER A 216 -28.51 -11.13 8.77
N ASP A 217 -27.95 -12.12 9.46
CA ASP A 217 -27.47 -13.35 8.81
C ASP A 217 -28.59 -14.07 8.02
N GLU A 218 -29.83 -14.03 8.53
CA GLU A 218 -31.01 -14.58 7.84
C GLU A 218 -31.26 -13.94 6.46
N LYS A 219 -30.93 -12.64 6.31
CA LYS A 219 -31.05 -11.95 5.02
C LYS A 219 -30.00 -12.43 4.03
N PHE A 220 -28.77 -12.68 4.49
CA PHE A 220 -27.74 -13.30 3.67
C PHE A 220 -28.11 -14.73 3.26
N GLU A 221 -28.62 -15.54 4.19
CA GLU A 221 -29.10 -16.90 3.91
C GLU A 221 -30.19 -16.89 2.82
N LYS A 222 -31.21 -16.02 2.96
CA LYS A 222 -32.28 -15.89 1.96
C LYS A 222 -31.76 -15.40 0.61
N LEU A 223 -30.82 -14.45 0.59
CA LEU A 223 -30.23 -13.96 -0.64
C LEU A 223 -29.42 -15.06 -1.36
N PHE A 224 -28.52 -15.74 -0.65
CA PHE A 224 -27.66 -16.77 -1.22
C PHE A 224 -28.45 -18.00 -1.67
N GLU A 225 -29.50 -18.37 -0.95
CA GLU A 225 -30.41 -19.43 -1.41
C GLU A 225 -31.17 -19.02 -2.67
N ALA A 226 -31.66 -17.78 -2.74
CA ALA A 226 -32.32 -17.26 -3.94
C ALA A 226 -31.38 -17.20 -5.16
N LEU A 227 -30.09 -16.91 -4.95
CA LEU A 227 -29.10 -16.85 -6.01
C LEU A 227 -28.87 -18.20 -6.69
N LYS A 228 -29.07 -19.34 -6.01
CA LYS A 228 -28.88 -20.67 -6.63
C LYS A 228 -29.73 -20.86 -7.90
N GLY A 229 -30.93 -20.26 -7.94
CA GLY A 229 -31.86 -20.36 -9.08
C GLY A 229 -31.95 -19.11 -9.97
N ASN A 230 -31.25 -18.02 -9.62
CA ASN A 230 -31.33 -16.76 -10.35
C ASN A 230 -30.41 -16.78 -11.59
N THR A 231 -30.92 -16.28 -12.72
CA THR A 231 -30.19 -16.23 -14.00
C THR A 231 -30.08 -14.82 -14.59
N GLN A 232 -30.69 -13.82 -13.94
CA GLN A 232 -30.73 -12.44 -14.44
C GLN A 232 -29.69 -11.54 -13.77
N LEU A 233 -29.32 -11.82 -12.52
CA LEU A 233 -28.36 -11.01 -11.77
C LEU A 233 -26.94 -11.29 -12.28
N GLU A 234 -26.27 -10.24 -12.77
CA GLU A 234 -24.91 -10.31 -13.30
C GLU A 234 -23.87 -9.79 -12.29
N VAL A 235 -24.25 -8.77 -11.49
CA VAL A 235 -23.34 -8.08 -10.57
C VAL A 235 -23.88 -8.19 -9.14
N LEU A 236 -23.04 -8.75 -8.25
CA LEU A 236 -23.30 -8.84 -6.82
C LEU A 236 -22.20 -8.11 -6.05
N SER A 237 -22.56 -7.04 -5.35
CA SER A 237 -21.62 -6.26 -4.54
C SER A 237 -22.05 -6.20 -3.07
N LEU A 238 -21.22 -6.77 -2.21
CA LEU A 238 -21.42 -6.94 -0.76
C LEU A 238 -20.22 -6.40 0.03
N VAL A 239 -19.82 -5.16 -0.26
CA VAL A 239 -18.62 -4.54 0.34
C VAL A 239 -18.95 -3.97 1.72
N ASN A 240 -18.14 -4.28 2.73
CA ASN A 240 -18.28 -3.72 4.07
C ASN A 240 -19.68 -3.92 4.68
N VAL A 241 -20.17 -5.15 4.62
CA VAL A 241 -21.49 -5.56 5.17
C VAL A 241 -21.38 -6.56 6.32
N GLY A 242 -20.17 -6.96 6.67
CA GLY A 242 -19.93 -7.85 7.81
C GLY A 242 -19.92 -9.35 7.47
N LEU A 243 -19.65 -9.73 6.22
CA LEU A 243 -19.55 -11.14 5.85
C LEU A 243 -18.44 -11.84 6.64
N ASN A 244 -18.74 -13.05 7.11
CA ASN A 244 -17.84 -13.96 7.82
C ASN A 244 -17.75 -15.31 7.09
N ASP A 245 -16.94 -16.24 7.61
CA ASP A 245 -16.72 -17.55 6.99
C ASP A 245 -18.00 -18.38 6.81
N ARG A 246 -18.97 -18.28 7.74
CA ARG A 246 -20.26 -18.98 7.60
C ARG A 246 -21.05 -18.43 6.41
N THR A 247 -21.17 -17.11 6.29
CA THR A 247 -21.83 -16.49 5.14
C THR A 247 -21.06 -16.70 3.83
N ALA A 248 -19.72 -16.76 3.88
CA ALA A 248 -18.89 -17.08 2.72
C ALA A 248 -19.10 -18.52 2.24
N ALA A 249 -19.29 -19.48 3.15
CA ALA A 249 -19.65 -20.85 2.78
C ALA A 249 -20.98 -20.92 2.04
N LEU A 250 -22.02 -20.22 2.54
CA LEU A 250 -23.32 -20.14 1.86
C LEU A 250 -23.21 -19.49 0.47
N LEU A 251 -22.45 -18.40 0.35
CA LEU A 251 -22.16 -17.78 -0.94
C LEU A 251 -21.40 -18.75 -1.87
N SER A 252 -20.47 -19.55 -1.35
CA SER A 252 -19.74 -20.54 -2.13
C SER A 252 -20.67 -21.63 -2.71
N GLU A 253 -21.70 -22.04 -1.98
CA GLU A 253 -22.72 -22.97 -2.48
C GLU A 253 -23.59 -22.33 -3.55
N ALA A 254 -23.96 -21.05 -3.35
CA ALA A 254 -24.70 -20.28 -4.35
C ALA A 254 -23.93 -20.16 -5.66
N LEU A 255 -22.63 -19.83 -5.60
CA LEU A 255 -21.76 -19.70 -6.77
C LEU A 255 -21.54 -21.01 -7.54
N GLN A 256 -21.62 -22.17 -6.87
CA GLN A 256 -21.52 -23.48 -7.53
C GLN A 256 -22.75 -23.84 -8.36
N SER A 257 -23.91 -23.22 -8.06
CA SER A 257 -25.17 -23.50 -8.76
C SER A 257 -25.56 -22.37 -9.72
N ASN A 258 -25.18 -21.13 -9.41
CA ASN A 258 -25.55 -19.96 -10.17
C ASN A 258 -24.75 -19.86 -11.48
N SER A 259 -25.47 -19.61 -12.58
CA SER A 259 -24.90 -19.45 -13.93
C SER A 259 -25.10 -18.04 -14.53
N GLY A 260 -25.65 -17.09 -13.77
CA GLY A 260 -25.89 -15.71 -14.22
C GLY A 260 -24.81 -14.71 -13.78
N LEU A 261 -24.20 -14.93 -12.61
CA LEU A 261 -23.25 -14.00 -12.02
C LEU A 261 -21.95 -13.94 -12.80
N ARG A 262 -21.53 -12.69 -13.09
CA ARG A 262 -20.29 -12.33 -13.79
C ARG A 262 -19.33 -11.57 -12.89
N VAL A 263 -19.86 -10.74 -12.00
CA VAL A 263 -19.06 -9.93 -11.06
C VAL A 263 -19.50 -10.20 -9.63
N VAL A 264 -18.55 -10.58 -8.78
CA VAL A 264 -18.79 -10.81 -7.35
C VAL A 264 -17.77 -10.01 -6.55
N ASN A 265 -18.26 -9.07 -5.74
CA ASN A 265 -17.44 -8.25 -4.86
C ASN A 265 -17.81 -8.47 -3.38
N VAL A 266 -16.85 -8.96 -2.61
CA VAL A 266 -16.93 -9.20 -1.15
C VAL A 266 -15.78 -8.50 -0.40
N GLU A 267 -15.24 -7.41 -0.95
CA GLU A 267 -14.16 -6.62 -0.34
C GLU A 267 -14.54 -6.06 1.04
N THR A 268 -13.53 -5.80 1.86
CA THR A 268 -13.70 -5.12 3.16
C THR A 268 -14.68 -5.86 4.08
N ASN A 269 -14.49 -7.17 4.27
CA ASN A 269 -15.30 -7.98 5.17
C ASN A 269 -14.42 -8.75 6.18
N PHE A 270 -15.01 -9.72 6.87
CA PHE A 270 -14.37 -10.55 7.91
C PHE A 270 -14.14 -11.99 7.44
N ILE A 271 -13.91 -12.21 6.14
CA ILE A 271 -13.69 -13.54 5.57
C ILE A 271 -12.23 -13.94 5.81
N SER A 272 -12.01 -15.13 6.36
CA SER A 272 -10.68 -15.69 6.58
C SER A 272 -10.02 -16.15 5.27
N PRO A 273 -8.70 -16.36 5.27
CA PRO A 273 -8.01 -16.92 4.11
C PRO A 273 -8.61 -18.26 3.61
N ALA A 274 -9.10 -19.10 4.53
CA ALA A 274 -9.76 -20.36 4.18
C ALA A 274 -11.12 -20.13 3.52
N GLY A 275 -11.90 -19.15 4.00
CA GLY A 275 -13.16 -18.76 3.37
C GLY A 275 -12.97 -18.19 1.96
N VAL A 276 -11.93 -17.37 1.76
CA VAL A 276 -11.57 -16.85 0.42
C VAL A 276 -11.19 -18.00 -0.52
N LEU A 277 -10.38 -18.96 -0.05
CA LEU A 277 -10.02 -20.15 -0.82
C LEU A 277 -11.26 -20.95 -1.25
N GLN A 278 -12.23 -21.13 -0.35
CA GLN A 278 -13.49 -21.81 -0.66
C GLN A 278 -14.30 -21.07 -1.74
N LEU A 279 -14.38 -19.74 -1.66
CA LEU A 279 -15.04 -18.92 -2.68
C LEU A 279 -14.36 -19.06 -4.05
N VAL A 280 -13.03 -18.96 -4.11
CA VAL A 280 -12.27 -19.13 -5.36
C VAL A 280 -12.49 -20.53 -5.95
N ARG A 281 -12.54 -21.57 -5.11
CA ARG A 281 -12.81 -22.95 -5.54
C ARG A 281 -14.21 -23.10 -6.13
N ALA A 282 -15.20 -22.40 -5.59
CA ALA A 282 -16.57 -22.42 -6.11
C ALA A 282 -16.63 -21.88 -7.56
N LEU A 283 -15.82 -20.87 -7.90
CA LEU A 283 -15.80 -20.26 -9.24
C LEU A 283 -15.47 -21.24 -10.38
N LEU A 284 -14.83 -22.39 -10.07
CA LEU A 284 -14.46 -23.40 -11.06
C LEU A 284 -15.61 -24.26 -11.56
N HIS A 285 -16.74 -24.29 -10.86
CA HIS A 285 -17.85 -25.18 -11.18
C HIS A 285 -18.65 -24.66 -12.35
N THR A 286 -19.11 -23.41 -12.26
CA THR A 286 -19.99 -22.80 -13.26
C THR A 286 -19.22 -22.04 -14.32
N ASN A 287 -17.99 -21.59 -14.02
CA ASN A 287 -17.13 -20.83 -14.92
C ASN A 287 -17.88 -19.66 -15.59
N THR A 288 -18.71 -18.93 -14.83
CA THR A 288 -19.45 -17.76 -15.33
C THR A 288 -18.88 -16.45 -14.82
N VAL A 289 -18.28 -16.47 -13.62
CA VAL A 289 -17.70 -15.29 -12.98
C VAL A 289 -16.43 -14.87 -13.72
N GLU A 290 -16.41 -13.64 -14.19
CA GLU A 290 -15.31 -12.98 -14.90
C GLU A 290 -14.47 -12.11 -13.95
N GLU A 291 -15.08 -11.61 -12.88
CA GLU A 291 -14.44 -10.70 -11.94
C GLU A 291 -14.82 -11.06 -10.50
N PHE A 292 -13.80 -11.43 -9.72
CA PHE A 292 -13.95 -11.74 -8.30
C PHE A 292 -13.08 -10.80 -7.49
N ARG A 293 -13.68 -10.08 -6.52
CA ARG A 293 -12.96 -9.20 -5.61
C ARG A 293 -13.20 -9.60 -4.16
N ALA A 294 -12.11 -9.80 -3.43
CA ALA A 294 -12.10 -10.15 -2.01
C ALA A 294 -10.95 -9.49 -1.24
N SER A 295 -10.41 -8.37 -1.73
CA SER A 295 -9.37 -7.59 -1.04
C SER A 295 -9.83 -6.98 0.30
N ASN A 296 -8.86 -6.54 1.11
CA ASN A 296 -9.08 -5.82 2.36
C ASN A 296 -9.92 -6.58 3.41
N GLN A 297 -9.76 -7.91 3.49
CA GLN A 297 -10.34 -8.67 4.59
C GLN A 297 -9.66 -8.31 5.92
N ARG A 298 -10.31 -8.65 7.04
CA ARG A 298 -9.73 -8.48 8.39
C ARG A 298 -8.35 -9.14 8.54
N SER A 299 -8.14 -10.31 7.95
CA SER A 299 -6.82 -10.92 7.82
C SER A 299 -6.23 -10.51 6.47
N GLN A 300 -5.28 -9.58 6.48
CA GLN A 300 -4.64 -9.12 5.25
C GLN A 300 -3.67 -10.18 4.69
N VAL A 301 -3.03 -10.94 5.57
CA VAL A 301 -2.11 -12.02 5.21
C VAL A 301 -2.93 -13.29 4.95
N LEU A 302 -2.84 -13.82 3.72
CA LEU A 302 -3.46 -15.10 3.33
C LEU A 302 -2.59 -16.30 3.73
N GLY A 303 -1.26 -16.14 3.62
CA GLY A 303 -0.27 -17.17 3.88
C GLY A 303 0.10 -17.97 2.62
N ASN A 304 1.37 -18.34 2.50
CA ASN A 304 1.97 -18.95 1.30
C ASN A 304 1.16 -20.13 0.75
N LYS A 305 0.80 -21.09 1.62
CA LYS A 305 0.06 -22.29 1.21
C LYS A 305 -1.25 -21.95 0.53
N ILE A 306 -1.99 -20.99 1.09
CA ILE A 306 -3.30 -20.58 0.59
C ILE A 306 -3.13 -19.79 -0.72
N GLU A 307 -2.17 -18.88 -0.81
CA GLU A 307 -1.90 -18.15 -2.06
C GLU A 307 -1.51 -19.08 -3.21
N MET A 308 -0.67 -20.08 -2.94
CA MET A 308 -0.28 -21.07 -3.94
C MET A 308 -1.45 -21.97 -4.38
N GLU A 309 -2.33 -22.32 -3.45
CA GLU A 309 -3.55 -23.07 -3.78
C GLU A 309 -4.53 -22.22 -4.60
N ILE A 310 -4.76 -20.97 -4.21
CA ILE A 310 -5.55 -20.00 -5.00
C ILE A 310 -4.96 -19.84 -6.40
N THR A 311 -3.62 -19.75 -6.53
CA THR A 311 -2.94 -19.65 -7.83
C THR A 311 -3.25 -20.87 -8.71
N SER A 312 -3.16 -22.08 -8.16
CA SER A 312 -3.49 -23.32 -8.88
C SER A 312 -4.96 -23.38 -9.31
N LEU A 313 -5.88 -22.91 -8.45
CA LEU A 313 -7.30 -22.83 -8.78
C LEU A 313 -7.55 -21.80 -9.89
N VAL A 314 -6.93 -20.63 -9.83
CA VAL A 314 -7.08 -19.59 -10.87
C VAL A 314 -6.55 -20.08 -12.21
N GLU A 315 -5.43 -20.80 -12.23
CA GLU A 315 -4.86 -21.40 -13.46
C GLU A 315 -5.80 -22.43 -14.12
N GLN A 316 -6.67 -23.07 -13.35
CA GLN A 316 -7.69 -24.00 -13.88
C GLN A 316 -8.92 -23.26 -14.40
N ASN A 317 -9.14 -22.01 -13.99
CA ASN A 317 -10.32 -21.24 -14.37
C ASN A 317 -10.11 -20.57 -15.74
N PRO A 318 -10.93 -20.88 -16.76
CA PRO A 318 -10.81 -20.24 -18.06
C PRO A 318 -11.51 -18.88 -18.12
N THR A 319 -12.55 -18.62 -17.35
CA THR A 319 -13.41 -17.43 -17.53
C THR A 319 -13.02 -16.24 -16.70
N LEU A 320 -12.28 -16.44 -15.61
CA LEU A 320 -11.83 -15.36 -14.74
C LEU A 320 -10.86 -14.43 -15.48
N LEU A 321 -11.18 -13.15 -15.49
CA LEU A 321 -10.42 -12.08 -16.15
C LEU A 321 -9.76 -11.15 -15.14
N ARG A 322 -10.39 -10.94 -13.98
CA ARG A 322 -9.89 -10.06 -12.93
C ARG A 322 -10.04 -10.71 -11.56
N LEU A 323 -8.94 -10.76 -10.84
CA LEU A 323 -8.89 -11.17 -9.44
C LEU A 323 -8.47 -9.97 -8.59
N GLY A 324 -9.43 -9.42 -7.84
CA GLY A 324 -9.19 -8.41 -6.81
C GLY A 324 -8.79 -9.08 -5.50
N LEU A 325 -7.54 -9.52 -5.40
CA LEU A 325 -6.98 -10.11 -4.18
C LEU A 325 -5.54 -9.62 -4.02
N HIS A 326 -5.15 -9.27 -2.80
CA HIS A 326 -3.76 -8.94 -2.50
C HIS A 326 -2.98 -10.24 -2.29
N LEU A 327 -1.99 -10.49 -3.14
CA LEU A 327 -1.06 -11.62 -3.03
C LEU A 327 0.32 -11.09 -2.63
N GLU A 328 0.84 -11.57 -1.51
CA GLU A 328 2.13 -11.14 -0.99
C GLU A 328 3.28 -11.73 -1.80
N TYR A 329 3.15 -12.99 -2.23
CA TYR A 329 4.23 -13.71 -2.89
C TYR A 329 4.33 -13.36 -4.38
N SER A 330 5.54 -12.99 -4.82
CA SER A 330 5.80 -12.56 -6.20
C SER A 330 5.49 -13.63 -7.25
N ASP A 331 5.74 -14.91 -6.93
CA ASP A 331 5.43 -16.04 -7.81
C ASP A 331 3.92 -16.17 -8.06
N ALA A 332 3.13 -16.20 -7.00
CA ALA A 332 1.66 -16.21 -7.08
C ALA A 332 1.13 -15.03 -7.90
N ARG A 333 1.63 -13.82 -7.64
CA ARG A 333 1.27 -12.61 -8.42
C ARG A 333 1.56 -12.77 -9.90
N HIS A 334 2.76 -13.20 -10.27
CA HIS A 334 3.16 -13.34 -11.67
C HIS A 334 2.33 -14.40 -12.40
N ARG A 335 2.13 -15.55 -11.77
CA ARG A 335 1.37 -16.67 -12.35
C ARG A 335 -0.10 -16.30 -12.56
N VAL A 336 -0.74 -15.73 -11.55
CA VAL A 336 -2.11 -15.23 -11.64
C VAL A 336 -2.23 -14.16 -12.73
N ALA A 337 -1.37 -13.13 -12.72
CA ALA A 337 -1.42 -12.07 -13.73
C ALA A 337 -1.23 -12.61 -15.16
N SER A 338 -0.27 -13.51 -15.35
CA SER A 338 -0.01 -14.16 -16.65
C SER A 338 -1.22 -14.97 -17.13
N HIS A 339 -1.87 -15.72 -16.23
CA HIS A 339 -3.05 -16.51 -16.57
C HIS A 339 -4.27 -15.64 -16.90
N LEU A 340 -4.55 -14.62 -16.09
CA LEU A 340 -5.63 -13.66 -16.36
C LEU A 340 -5.40 -12.93 -17.69
N GLN A 341 -4.16 -12.54 -17.99
CA GLN A 341 -3.80 -11.94 -19.28
C GLN A 341 -4.07 -12.89 -20.45
N ARG A 342 -3.77 -14.19 -20.31
CA ARG A 342 -4.08 -15.20 -21.34
C ARG A 342 -5.59 -15.35 -21.55
N ASN A 343 -6.39 -15.33 -20.48
CA ASN A 343 -7.85 -15.40 -20.59
C ASN A 343 -8.42 -14.18 -21.34
N ILE A 344 -7.93 -12.97 -21.02
CA ILE A 344 -8.28 -11.74 -21.73
C ILE A 344 -7.89 -11.82 -23.21
N ASP A 345 -6.68 -12.29 -23.52
CA ASP A 345 -6.21 -12.42 -24.90
C ASP A 345 -7.00 -13.47 -25.69
N ARG A 346 -7.47 -14.54 -25.03
CA ARG A 346 -8.35 -15.55 -25.66
C ARG A 346 -9.68 -14.94 -26.11
N ILE A 347 -10.30 -14.12 -25.25
CA ILE A 347 -11.53 -13.39 -25.58
C ILE A 347 -11.28 -12.40 -26.73
N ARG A 348 -10.16 -11.67 -26.69
CA ARG A 348 -9.78 -10.75 -27.79
C ARG A 348 -9.65 -11.48 -29.12
N LYS A 349 -8.97 -12.63 -29.16
CA LYS A 349 -8.79 -13.43 -30.38
C LYS A 349 -10.13 -13.95 -30.92
N ASP A 350 -11.01 -14.42 -30.04
CA ASP A 350 -12.35 -14.88 -30.45
C ASP A 350 -13.18 -13.74 -31.06
N LEU A 351 -13.16 -12.54 -30.45
CA LEU A 351 -13.82 -11.36 -31.04
C LEU A 351 -13.26 -11.03 -32.42
N THR A 352 -11.94 -11.01 -32.59
CA THR A 352 -11.30 -10.73 -33.88
C THR A 352 -11.71 -11.75 -34.94
N LEU A 353 -11.72 -13.04 -34.60
CA LEU A 353 -12.17 -14.10 -35.50
C LEU A 353 -13.64 -13.94 -35.87
N ARG A 354 -14.52 -13.66 -34.90
CA ARG A 354 -15.95 -13.40 -35.17
C ARG A 354 -16.16 -12.21 -36.10
N LEU A 355 -15.40 -11.15 -35.93
CA LEU A 355 -15.45 -9.97 -36.81
C LEU A 355 -14.96 -10.30 -38.22
N GLN A 356 -13.86 -11.05 -38.36
CA GLN A 356 -13.38 -11.54 -39.66
C GLN A 356 -14.42 -12.43 -40.34
N PHE A 357 -15.01 -13.40 -39.63
CA PHE A 357 -16.06 -14.26 -40.18
C PHE A 357 -17.31 -13.47 -40.60
N ARG A 358 -17.72 -12.45 -39.83
CA ARG A 358 -18.81 -11.54 -40.25
C ARG A 358 -18.44 -10.76 -41.51
N PHE A 359 -17.22 -10.26 -41.59
CA PHE A 359 -16.72 -9.55 -42.78
C PHE A 359 -16.75 -10.45 -44.03
N PHE A 360 -16.20 -11.67 -43.93
CA PHE A 360 -16.22 -12.64 -45.03
C PHE A 360 -17.64 -13.09 -45.42
N ASN A 361 -18.53 -13.32 -44.44
CA ASN A 361 -19.93 -13.67 -44.72
C ASN A 361 -20.70 -12.51 -45.38
N ASN A 362 -20.42 -11.26 -45.03
CA ASN A 362 -21.02 -10.11 -45.69
C ASN A 362 -20.49 -9.91 -47.12
N LEU A 363 -19.20 -10.15 -47.36
CA LEU A 363 -18.63 -10.19 -48.71
C LEU A 363 -19.27 -11.29 -49.58
N ALA A 364 -19.43 -12.49 -49.02
CA ALA A 364 -20.03 -13.62 -49.73
C ALA A 364 -21.53 -13.41 -50.04
N LYS A 365 -22.26 -12.66 -49.20
CA LYS A 365 -23.65 -12.26 -49.47
C LYS A 365 -23.74 -11.18 -50.54
N GLY A 366 -22.83 -10.20 -50.55
CA GLY A 366 -22.77 -9.17 -51.60
C GLY A 366 -22.49 -9.79 -52.98
N ALA A 367 -21.59 -10.76 -53.06
CA ALA A 367 -21.22 -11.43 -54.31
C ALA A 367 -22.29 -12.40 -54.87
N ARG A 368 -23.33 -12.76 -54.10
CA ARG A 368 -24.47 -13.58 -54.58
C ARG A 368 -25.70 -12.74 -54.96
N SER A 369 -25.63 -11.43 -54.80
CA SER A 369 -26.71 -10.49 -55.12
C SER A 369 -26.48 -9.69 -56.42
N GLN A 370 -25.40 -10.01 -57.12
CA GLN A 370 -25.14 -9.63 -58.52
C GLN A 370 -25.19 -10.90 -59.35
#